data_AF-A0A8H6SA35-F1
#
_entry.id   AF-A0A8H6SA35-F1
#
_cell.length_a   1.000
_cell.length_b   1.000
_cell.length_c   1.000
_cell.angle_alpha   90.00
_cell.angle_beta   90.00
_cell.angle_gamma   90.00
#
_symmetry.space_group_name_H-M   'P 1'
#
loop_
_entity.id
_entity.type
_entity.pdbx_description
1 polymer ?
#
loop_
_entity_poly.entity_id
_entity_poly.type
_entity_poly.pdbx_seq_one_letter_code
_entity_poly.pdbx_strand_id
1 'polypeptide(L)'
;MNQWIFPLTALHATPSTWPMHKQLYDRARGIEFLFRLGSSLVLPTSAILTAAVWFHRFYMRFAMEDYHRQDVAASCIFLATKTEECGRKLRDVARITQAKVLGRDIPPDSKEVEQCQAQILLTEEALLEALCFDYVVESPHSKLVDLFDAHDQDILVQECAWSFAHDSFRTTLCLHYPPQIIAAACYVLAQRVIDGPNSISLDARISSSAPRASLPTPPTHKPPSPDVSRIAIDYFSFGEVELVAVAEALSILLEFYRAQRVEDHEHLSYVVEVTPPTTPPREALYVPLSQIAAPPVPPPNDTVSGRTPASSYGGRTPANIQEPGQVAE
;
A
#
# COMPACT_ATOMS: atom_id res chain seq x y z
N MET A 1 -18.14 -6.65 15.95
CA MET A 1 -17.37 -5.66 15.18
C MET A 1 -15.99 -6.27 14.91
N ASN A 2 -15.54 -6.26 13.67
CA ASN A 2 -14.20 -6.74 13.32
C ASN A 2 -13.17 -5.73 13.84
N GLN A 3 -12.40 -6.10 14.87
CA GLN A 3 -11.45 -5.20 15.55
C GLN A 3 -10.32 -4.67 14.65
N TRP A 4 -10.16 -5.23 13.45
CA TRP A 4 -9.08 -4.92 12.52
C TRP A 4 -9.50 -4.09 11.31
N ILE A 5 -10.76 -3.69 11.24
CA ILE A 5 -11.26 -2.80 10.18
C ILE A 5 -11.38 -1.40 10.76
N PHE A 6 -10.56 -0.50 10.23
CA PHE A 6 -10.41 0.89 10.65
C PHE A 6 -10.94 1.84 9.57
N PRO A 7 -11.55 2.98 9.94
CA PRO A 7 -11.83 4.03 8.98
C PRO A 7 -10.52 4.57 8.39
N LEU A 8 -10.54 5.09 7.16
CA LEU A 8 -9.36 5.68 6.52
C LEU A 8 -8.72 6.79 7.37
N THR A 9 -9.54 7.56 8.10
CA THR A 9 -9.08 8.62 9.00
C THR A 9 -8.18 8.13 10.14
N ALA A 10 -8.24 6.83 10.49
CA ALA A 10 -7.37 6.25 11.51
C ALA A 10 -5.89 6.29 11.12
N LEU A 11 -5.55 6.40 9.83
CA LEU A 11 -4.18 6.54 9.35
C LEU A 11 -3.50 7.86 9.81
N HIS A 12 -4.28 8.88 10.18
CA HIS A 12 -3.74 10.12 10.76
C HIS A 12 -3.46 10.03 12.26
N ALA A 13 -4.01 9.00 12.92
CA ALA A 13 -3.90 8.78 14.36
C ALA A 13 -3.09 7.52 14.68
N THR A 14 -2.20 7.10 13.77
CA THR A 14 -1.25 6.03 14.06
C THR A 14 -0.26 6.49 15.14
N PRO A 15 0.40 5.56 15.86
CA PRO A 15 1.37 5.92 16.89
C PRO A 15 2.63 6.62 16.36
N SER A 16 2.90 6.54 15.06
CA SER A 16 4.08 7.15 14.44
C SER A 16 3.89 8.65 14.28
N THR A 17 4.92 9.43 14.56
CA THR A 17 4.94 10.90 14.40
C THR A 17 5.22 11.34 12.96
N TRP A 18 5.65 10.41 12.10
CA TRP A 18 5.94 10.68 10.69
C TRP A 18 4.70 11.10 9.89
N PRO A 19 4.87 11.89 8.81
CA PRO A 19 3.77 12.21 7.89
C PRO A 19 3.14 10.94 7.30
N MET A 20 1.81 10.94 7.12
CA MET A 20 1.04 9.79 6.62
C MET A 20 1.63 9.17 5.35
N HIS A 21 1.95 9.98 4.33
CA HIS A 21 2.53 9.46 3.08
C HIS A 21 3.87 8.76 3.28
N LYS A 22 4.71 9.25 4.20
CA LYS A 22 5.97 8.59 4.55
C LYS A 22 5.71 7.23 5.19
N GLN A 23 4.75 7.17 6.12
CA GLN A 23 4.37 5.91 6.76
C GLN A 23 3.83 4.89 5.73
N LEU A 24 2.98 5.33 4.81
CA LEU A 24 2.42 4.48 3.76
C LEU A 24 3.50 3.98 2.78
N TYR A 25 4.46 4.84 2.43
CA TYR A 25 5.62 4.45 1.63
C TYR A 25 6.48 3.40 2.35
N ASP A 26 6.81 3.63 3.63
CA ASP A 26 7.60 2.68 4.42
C ASP A 26 6.87 1.34 4.61
N ARG A 27 5.53 1.35 4.73
CA ARG A 27 4.72 0.13 4.73
C ARG A 27 4.86 -0.64 3.42
N ALA A 28 4.68 0.02 2.27
CA ALA A 28 4.81 -0.61 0.96
C ALA A 28 6.21 -1.24 0.78
N ARG A 29 7.26 -0.54 1.18
CA ARG A 29 8.66 -1.05 1.14
C ARG A 29 8.89 -2.20 2.12
N GLY A 30 8.24 -2.18 3.27
CA GLY A 30 8.27 -3.28 4.24
C GLY A 30 7.62 -4.55 3.71
N ILE A 31 6.46 -4.42 3.08
CA ILE A 31 5.76 -5.54 2.43
C ILE A 31 6.56 -6.11 1.26
N GLU A 32 7.18 -5.26 0.44
CA GLU A 32 8.06 -5.72 -0.64
C GLU A 32 9.24 -6.54 -0.09
N PHE A 33 9.87 -6.05 0.98
CA PHE A 33 10.93 -6.81 1.66
C PHE A 33 10.42 -8.14 2.23
N LEU A 34 9.24 -8.12 2.88
CA LEU A 34 8.57 -9.29 3.46
C LEU A 34 8.30 -10.36 2.38
N PHE A 35 7.76 -9.97 1.23
CA PHE A 35 7.49 -10.89 0.13
C PHE A 35 8.78 -11.52 -0.39
N ARG A 36 9.83 -10.72 -0.65
CA ARG A 36 11.14 -11.25 -1.05
C ARG A 36 11.72 -12.22 -0.01
N LEU A 37 11.52 -11.94 1.28
CA LEU A 37 11.98 -12.79 2.37
C LEU A 37 11.24 -14.12 2.38
N GLY A 38 9.91 -14.09 2.36
CA GLY A 38 9.06 -15.28 2.30
C GLY A 38 9.35 -16.18 1.09
N SER A 39 9.52 -15.58 -0.10
CA SER A 39 9.86 -16.33 -1.31
C SER A 39 11.24 -17.00 -1.21
N SER A 40 12.26 -16.33 -0.67
CA SER A 40 13.58 -16.96 -0.48
C SER A 40 13.60 -18.04 0.60
N LEU A 41 12.68 -17.99 1.55
CA LEU A 41 12.44 -19.05 2.52
C LEU A 41 11.54 -20.17 1.98
N VAL A 42 11.04 -20.04 0.74
CA VAL A 42 10.12 -20.99 0.10
C VAL A 42 8.90 -21.26 0.99
N LEU A 43 8.31 -20.18 1.51
CA LEU A 43 7.10 -20.28 2.31
C LEU A 43 5.86 -20.38 1.41
N PRO A 44 4.79 -21.07 1.86
CA PRO A 44 3.51 -21.01 1.18
C PRO A 44 3.02 -19.56 1.05
N THR A 45 2.43 -19.23 -0.10
CA THR A 45 1.91 -17.88 -0.35
C THR A 45 0.91 -17.44 0.72
N SER A 46 0.03 -18.35 1.18
CA SER A 46 -0.92 -18.06 2.27
C SER A 46 -0.23 -17.51 3.52
N ALA A 47 0.86 -18.15 3.95
CA ALA A 47 1.63 -17.72 5.12
C ALA A 47 2.26 -16.33 4.94
N ILE A 48 2.74 -16.03 3.73
CA ILE A 48 3.32 -14.72 3.38
C ILE A 48 2.24 -13.63 3.41
N LEU A 49 1.05 -13.92 2.87
CA LEU A 49 -0.08 -12.98 2.87
C LEU A 49 -0.60 -12.72 4.30
N THR A 50 -0.68 -13.76 5.13
CA THR A 50 -1.01 -13.63 6.55
C THR A 50 0.00 -12.71 7.27
N ALA A 51 1.30 -12.95 7.07
CA ALA A 51 2.36 -12.10 7.63
C ALA A 51 2.25 -10.64 7.16
N ALA A 52 1.86 -10.39 5.91
CA ALA A 52 1.65 -9.04 5.38
C ALA A 52 0.49 -8.29 6.07
N VAL A 53 -0.60 -8.98 6.43
CA VAL A 53 -1.69 -8.35 7.22
C VAL A 53 -1.20 -8.01 8.63
N TRP A 54 -0.48 -8.92 9.28
CA TRP A 54 0.05 -8.66 10.62
C TRP A 54 1.02 -7.48 10.64
N PHE A 55 1.88 -7.36 9.63
CA PHE A 55 2.75 -6.22 9.45
C PHE A 55 1.97 -4.89 9.43
N HIS A 56 0.85 -4.84 8.71
CA HIS A 56 0.00 -3.66 8.69
C HIS A 56 -0.69 -3.39 10.02
N ARG A 57 -1.22 -4.43 10.67
CA ARG A 57 -1.87 -4.35 11.99
C ARG A 57 -0.89 -3.88 13.07
N PHE A 58 0.36 -4.34 13.03
CA PHE A 58 1.41 -3.95 13.96
C PHE A 58 1.59 -2.44 14.01
N TYR A 59 1.74 -1.81 12.85
CA TYR A 59 1.93 -0.36 12.76
C TYR A 59 0.67 0.48 13.00
N MET A 60 -0.48 -0.14 13.28
CA MET A 60 -1.63 0.57 13.86
C MET A 60 -1.48 0.74 15.38
N ARG A 61 -0.56 0.03 16.03
CA ARG A 61 -0.38 0.01 17.49
C ARG A 61 1.04 0.35 17.96
N PHE A 62 2.03 0.23 17.08
CA PHE A 62 3.42 0.58 17.35
C PHE A 62 3.95 1.60 16.35
N ALA A 63 4.92 2.41 16.78
CA ALA A 63 5.54 3.46 15.97
C ALA A 63 6.62 2.91 15.02
N MET A 64 6.72 3.46 13.81
CA MET A 64 7.74 3.10 12.82
C MET A 64 9.14 3.58 13.19
N GLU A 65 9.20 4.60 14.04
CA GLU A 65 10.42 5.14 14.63
C GLU A 65 11.10 4.13 15.56
N ASP A 66 10.29 3.39 16.33
CA ASP A 66 10.78 2.44 17.33
C ASP A 66 11.07 1.06 16.72
N TYR A 67 10.31 0.69 15.68
CA TYR A 67 10.40 -0.61 15.03
C TYR A 67 10.63 -0.46 13.53
N HIS A 68 11.85 -0.74 13.09
CA HIS A 68 12.20 -0.66 11.68
C HIS A 68 11.46 -1.72 10.86
N ARG A 69 10.98 -1.33 9.67
CA ARG A 69 10.14 -2.18 8.78
C ARG A 69 10.75 -3.55 8.45
N GLN A 70 12.08 -3.65 8.37
CA GLN A 70 12.74 -4.92 8.06
C GLN A 70 12.69 -5.91 9.24
N ASP A 71 12.79 -5.40 10.47
CA ASP A 71 12.75 -6.23 11.68
C ASP A 71 11.33 -6.73 11.93
N VAL A 72 10.33 -5.85 11.75
CA VAL A 72 8.91 -6.24 11.82
C VAL A 72 8.56 -7.24 10.74
N ALA A 73 9.03 -7.02 9.50
CA ALA A 73 8.80 -7.97 8.40
C ALA A 73 9.41 -9.36 8.68
N ALA A 74 10.65 -9.41 9.17
CA ALA A 74 11.30 -10.67 9.54
C ALA A 74 10.57 -11.39 10.69
N SER A 75 10.06 -10.63 11.66
CA SER A 75 9.31 -11.16 12.80
C SER A 75 7.93 -11.68 12.40
N CYS A 76 7.22 -10.97 11.50
CA CYS A 76 5.96 -11.45 10.93
C CYS A 76 6.17 -12.75 10.15
N ILE A 77 7.24 -12.85 9.36
CA ILE A 77 7.60 -14.07 8.64
C ILE A 77 7.92 -15.21 9.62
N PHE A 78 8.73 -14.95 10.63
CA PHE A 78 9.08 -15.96 11.63
C PHE A 78 7.84 -16.47 12.37
N LEU A 79 6.96 -15.57 12.82
CA LEU A 79 5.69 -15.93 13.44
C LEU A 79 4.83 -16.78 12.51
N ALA A 80 4.73 -16.41 11.22
CA ALA A 80 3.95 -17.15 10.24
C ALA A 80 4.49 -18.56 10.03
N THR A 81 5.81 -18.74 10.17
CA THR A 81 6.40 -20.09 10.08
C THR A 81 6.00 -21.03 11.20
N LYS A 82 5.58 -20.48 12.35
CA LYS A 82 5.08 -21.23 13.50
C LYS A 82 3.58 -21.47 13.42
N THR A 83 2.80 -20.49 13.00
CA THR A 83 1.33 -20.59 12.94
C THR A 83 0.82 -21.43 11.75
N GLU A 84 1.50 -21.35 10.61
CA GLU A 84 1.11 -22.04 9.36
C GLU A 84 1.86 -23.38 9.19
N GLU A 85 2.51 -23.86 10.25
CA GLU A 85 3.24 -25.14 10.31
C GLU A 85 4.28 -25.37 9.20
N CYS A 86 4.77 -24.31 8.55
CA CYS A 86 5.75 -24.43 7.48
C CYS A 86 7.21 -24.56 7.97
N GLY A 87 7.49 -24.31 9.25
CA GLY A 87 8.70 -24.75 9.97
C GLY A 87 10.02 -24.23 9.41
N ARG A 88 10.46 -23.04 9.83
CA ARG A 88 11.81 -22.52 9.54
C ARG A 88 12.57 -22.25 10.83
N LYS A 89 13.87 -22.56 10.82
CA LYS A 89 14.74 -22.24 11.96
C LYS A 89 14.95 -20.73 12.01
N LEU A 90 14.91 -20.17 13.22
CA LEU A 90 15.17 -18.75 13.48
C LEU A 90 16.49 -18.28 12.81
N ARG A 91 17.55 -19.08 12.92
CA ARG A 91 18.85 -18.79 12.30
C ARG A 91 18.77 -18.63 10.78
N ASP A 92 17.95 -19.43 10.11
CA ASP A 92 17.81 -19.37 8.65
C ASP A 92 17.04 -18.12 8.23
N VAL A 93 15.97 -17.77 8.96
CA VAL A 93 15.23 -16.52 8.76
C VAL A 93 16.13 -15.31 8.98
N ALA A 94 16.89 -15.29 10.07
CA ALA A 94 17.82 -14.21 10.40
C ALA A 94 18.92 -14.08 9.34
N ARG A 95 19.52 -15.19 8.91
CA ARG A 95 20.56 -15.20 7.88
C ARG A 95 20.06 -14.62 6.55
N ILE A 96 18.89 -15.07 6.08
CA ILE A 96 18.31 -14.59 4.81
C ILE A 96 17.88 -13.12 4.93
N THR A 97 17.37 -12.72 6.09
CA THR A 97 17.05 -11.31 6.40
C THR A 97 18.30 -10.45 6.24
N GLN A 98 19.38 -10.78 6.94
CA GLN A 98 20.65 -10.02 6.85
C GLN A 98 21.26 -10.04 5.45
N ALA A 99 21.19 -11.17 4.75
CA ALA A 99 21.67 -11.25 3.37
C ALA A 99 20.91 -10.30 2.44
N LYS A 100 19.60 -10.17 2.61
CA LYS A 100 18.75 -9.24 1.83
C LYS A 100 18.90 -7.78 2.23
N VAL A 101 19.17 -7.50 3.50
CA VAL A 101 19.43 -6.15 4.01
C VAL A 101 20.78 -5.64 3.49
N LEU A 102 21.82 -6.47 3.55
CA LEU A 102 23.19 -6.10 3.19
C LEU A 102 23.51 -6.31 1.70
N GLY A 103 22.66 -7.01 0.96
CA GLY A 103 22.87 -7.30 -0.46
C GLY A 103 24.04 -8.25 -0.74
N ARG A 104 24.41 -9.08 0.23
CA ARG A 104 25.51 -10.05 0.12
C ARG A 104 25.22 -11.30 0.96
N ASP A 105 25.83 -12.41 0.62
CA ASP A 105 25.73 -13.61 1.46
C ASP A 105 26.38 -13.41 2.82
N ILE A 106 25.74 -13.95 3.86
CA ILE A 106 26.19 -13.86 5.25
C ILE A 106 26.48 -15.28 5.77
N PRO A 107 27.63 -15.52 6.42
CA PRO A 107 27.91 -16.79 7.10
C PRO A 107 26.88 -17.05 8.21
N PRO A 108 26.47 -18.31 8.43
CA PRO A 108 25.43 -18.63 9.41
C PRO A 108 25.81 -18.33 10.86
N ASP A 109 27.10 -18.37 11.19
CA ASP A 109 27.62 -18.16 12.54
C ASP A 109 28.22 -16.75 12.73
N SER A 110 27.80 -15.80 11.89
CA SER A 110 28.25 -14.41 11.99
C SER A 110 27.53 -13.66 13.12
N LYS A 111 28.20 -12.66 13.71
CA LYS A 111 27.62 -11.82 14.76
C LYS A 111 26.35 -11.10 14.29
N GLU A 112 26.29 -10.72 13.02
CA GLU A 112 25.13 -10.08 12.41
C GLU A 112 23.91 -11.00 12.39
N VAL A 113 24.09 -12.31 12.17
CA VAL A 113 23.00 -13.29 12.23
C VAL A 113 22.56 -13.48 13.68
N GLU A 114 23.50 -13.61 14.63
CA GLU A 114 23.18 -13.71 16.07
C GLU A 114 22.36 -12.51 16.57
N GLN A 115 22.78 -11.29 16.23
CA GLN A 115 22.06 -10.07 16.56
C GLN A 115 20.67 -10.02 15.92
N CYS A 116 20.55 -10.41 14.65
CA CYS A 116 19.27 -10.45 13.96
C CYS A 116 18.32 -11.48 14.58
N GLN A 117 18.81 -12.64 15.04
CA GLN A 117 17.99 -13.61 15.78
C GLN A 117 17.43 -13.00 17.07
N ALA A 118 18.27 -12.30 17.85
CA ALA A 118 17.82 -11.61 19.06
C ALA A 118 16.77 -10.51 18.75
N GLN A 119 16.98 -9.75 17.68
CA GLN A 119 16.05 -8.69 17.27
C GLN A 119 14.71 -9.24 16.80
N ILE A 120 14.71 -10.36 16.06
CA ILE A 120 13.47 -11.05 15.63
C ILE A 120 12.68 -11.51 16.86
N LEU A 121 13.32 -12.10 17.87
CA LEU A 121 12.63 -12.56 19.07
C LEU A 121 12.04 -11.41 19.89
N LEU A 122 12.79 -10.31 20.06
CA LEU A 122 12.32 -9.12 20.76
C LEU A 122 11.13 -8.47 20.03
N THR A 123 11.23 -8.34 18.72
CA THR A 123 10.17 -7.73 17.89
C THR A 123 8.95 -8.65 17.80
N GLU A 124 9.16 -9.97 17.80
CA GLU A 124 8.08 -10.95 17.88
C GLU A 124 7.24 -10.79 19.15
N GLU A 125 7.86 -10.58 20.32
CA GLU A 125 7.12 -10.34 21.57
C GLU A 125 6.16 -9.15 21.44
N ALA A 126 6.65 -8.02 20.92
CA ALA A 126 5.82 -6.85 20.63
C ALA A 126 4.74 -7.14 19.57
N LEU A 127 5.05 -7.96 18.57
CA LEU A 127 4.09 -8.37 17.53
C LEU A 127 2.93 -9.19 18.12
N LEU A 128 3.21 -10.12 19.04
CA LEU A 128 2.17 -10.92 19.69
C LEU A 128 1.19 -10.04 20.48
N GLU A 129 1.72 -9.06 21.22
CA GLU A 129 0.93 -8.04 21.91
C GLU A 129 0.12 -7.19 20.92
N ALA A 130 0.78 -6.70 19.87
CA ALA A 130 0.13 -5.91 18.82
C ALA A 130 -1.02 -6.64 18.15
N LEU A 131 -0.96 -7.96 18.03
CA LEU A 131 -2.01 -8.77 17.41
C LEU A 131 -3.09 -9.22 18.39
N CYS A 132 -2.98 -8.94 19.70
CA CYS A 132 -3.86 -9.53 20.71
C CYS A 132 -3.99 -11.06 20.57
N PHE A 133 -2.93 -11.75 20.11
CA PHE A 133 -2.96 -13.19 19.80
C PHE A 133 -4.02 -13.60 18.74
N ASP A 134 -4.54 -12.65 17.96
CA ASP A 134 -5.50 -12.89 16.87
C ASP A 134 -4.75 -13.08 15.54
N TYR A 135 -4.40 -14.33 15.27
CA TYR A 135 -3.62 -14.73 14.10
C TYR A 135 -4.48 -15.03 12.87
N VAL A 136 -5.80 -15.08 13.01
CA VAL A 136 -6.68 -15.49 11.91
C VAL A 136 -6.79 -14.35 10.90
N VAL A 137 -6.40 -14.65 9.67
CA VAL A 137 -6.43 -13.71 8.56
C VAL A 137 -7.07 -14.39 7.37
N GLU A 138 -8.14 -13.79 6.87
CA GLU A 138 -8.71 -14.15 5.57
C GLU A 138 -8.06 -13.29 4.48
N SER A 139 -7.68 -13.91 3.36
CA SER A 139 -7.05 -13.22 2.23
C SER A 139 -8.06 -12.95 1.10
N PRO A 140 -7.91 -11.86 0.34
CA PRO A 140 -8.70 -11.65 -0.88
C PRO A 140 -8.49 -12.79 -1.90
N HIS A 141 -7.32 -13.42 -1.91
CA HIS A 141 -7.03 -14.60 -2.74
C HIS A 141 -7.96 -15.76 -2.47
N SER A 142 -8.28 -16.06 -1.21
CA SER A 142 -9.26 -17.12 -0.89
C SER A 142 -10.62 -16.82 -1.52
N LYS A 143 -11.07 -15.56 -1.46
CA LYS A 143 -12.35 -15.14 -2.03
C LYS A 143 -12.35 -15.12 -3.55
N LEU A 144 -11.19 -14.85 -4.16
CA LEU A 144 -11.02 -14.99 -5.61
C LEU A 144 -11.11 -16.44 -6.06
N VAL A 145 -10.50 -17.39 -5.34
CA VAL A 145 -10.62 -18.83 -5.64
C VAL A 145 -12.09 -19.25 -5.57
N ASP A 146 -12.79 -18.89 -4.50
CA ASP A 146 -14.22 -19.20 -4.34
C ASP A 146 -15.06 -18.65 -5.52
N LEU A 147 -14.73 -17.44 -5.99
CA LEU A 147 -15.38 -16.79 -7.13
C LEU A 147 -15.08 -17.50 -8.47
N PHE A 148 -13.83 -17.89 -8.70
CA PHE A 148 -13.39 -18.57 -9.93
C PHE A 148 -13.93 -19.98 -10.02
N ASP A 149 -14.06 -20.69 -8.90
CA ASP A 149 -14.66 -22.02 -8.86
C ASP A 149 -16.17 -21.97 -9.13
N ALA A 150 -16.84 -20.88 -8.74
CA ALA A 150 -18.26 -20.69 -8.96
C ALA A 150 -18.63 -20.28 -10.39
N HIS A 151 -17.71 -19.69 -11.15
CA HIS A 151 -17.98 -19.18 -12.50
C HIS A 151 -16.82 -19.47 -13.44
N ASP A 152 -17.12 -19.98 -14.64
CA ASP A 152 -16.11 -20.15 -15.68
C ASP A 152 -15.62 -18.79 -16.20
N GLN A 153 -14.37 -18.43 -15.88
CA GLN A 153 -13.75 -17.14 -16.21
C GLN A 153 -12.53 -17.31 -17.09
N ASP A 154 -12.29 -16.33 -17.96
CA ASP A 154 -11.06 -16.24 -18.73
C ASP A 154 -9.84 -16.28 -17.79
N ILE A 155 -8.91 -17.19 -18.08
CA ILE A 155 -7.68 -17.39 -17.31
C ILE A 155 -6.89 -16.08 -17.18
N LEU A 156 -6.92 -15.21 -18.21
CA LEU A 156 -6.24 -13.91 -18.17
C LEU A 156 -6.84 -12.98 -17.11
N VAL A 157 -8.16 -13.01 -16.92
CA VAL A 157 -8.83 -12.23 -15.87
C VAL A 157 -8.47 -12.80 -14.50
N GLN A 158 -8.41 -14.13 -14.36
CA GLN A 158 -8.03 -14.77 -13.10
C GLN A 158 -6.59 -14.42 -12.68
N GLU A 159 -5.63 -14.55 -13.60
CA GLU A 159 -4.21 -14.23 -13.36
C GLU A 159 -4.00 -12.74 -13.07
N CYS A 160 -4.70 -11.86 -13.80
CA CYS A 160 -4.65 -10.42 -13.60
C CYS A 160 -5.25 -10.02 -12.24
N ALA A 161 -6.43 -10.55 -11.88
CA ALA A 161 -7.06 -10.30 -10.59
C ALA A 161 -6.21 -10.83 -9.42
N TRP A 162 -5.59 -12.00 -9.58
CA TRP A 162 -4.68 -12.59 -8.61
C TRP A 162 -3.44 -11.71 -8.36
N SER A 163 -2.92 -11.09 -9.43
CA SER A 163 -1.78 -10.16 -9.36
C SER A 163 -2.18 -8.86 -8.65
N PHE A 164 -3.35 -8.29 -8.97
CA PHE A 164 -3.89 -7.13 -8.26
C PHE A 164 -4.16 -7.43 -6.78
N ALA A 165 -4.65 -8.62 -6.46
CA ALA A 165 -4.83 -9.04 -5.08
C ALA A 165 -3.48 -9.13 -4.33
N HIS A 166 -2.42 -9.63 -4.96
CA HIS A 166 -1.06 -9.59 -4.37
C HIS A 166 -0.60 -8.16 -4.11
N ASP A 167 -0.81 -7.27 -5.07
CA ASP A 167 -0.38 -5.88 -4.98
C ASP A 167 -1.16 -5.09 -3.93
N SER A 168 -2.42 -5.45 -3.69
CA SER A 168 -3.24 -4.83 -2.66
C SER A 168 -2.60 -4.86 -1.27
N PHE A 169 -1.75 -5.85 -0.96
CA PHE A 169 -1.03 -5.93 0.31
C PHE A 169 0.07 -4.88 0.45
N ARG A 170 0.55 -4.29 -0.65
CA ARG A 170 1.47 -3.14 -0.62
C ARG A 170 0.74 -1.85 -0.25
N THR A 171 -0.59 -1.88 -0.23
CA THR A 171 -1.46 -0.82 0.30
C THR A 171 -1.99 -1.17 1.69
N THR A 172 -2.74 -0.27 2.32
CA THR A 172 -3.41 -0.53 3.61
C THR A 172 -4.84 -1.06 3.46
N LEU A 173 -5.27 -1.49 2.27
CA LEU A 173 -6.65 -1.93 2.03
C LEU A 173 -7.12 -3.02 3.00
N CYS A 174 -6.24 -3.94 3.41
CA CYS A 174 -6.54 -5.00 4.37
C CYS A 174 -6.86 -4.50 5.79
N LEU A 175 -6.59 -3.22 6.09
CA LEU A 175 -6.97 -2.56 7.34
C LEU A 175 -8.33 -1.84 7.24
N HIS A 176 -8.85 -1.64 6.03
CA HIS A 176 -10.01 -0.76 5.81
C HIS A 176 -11.22 -1.51 5.26
N TYR A 177 -10.98 -2.62 4.55
CA TYR A 177 -12.03 -3.34 3.86
C TYR A 177 -11.93 -4.85 4.11
N PRO A 178 -13.08 -5.55 4.23
CA PRO A 178 -13.12 -7.00 4.23
C PRO A 178 -12.51 -7.61 2.96
N PRO A 179 -11.98 -8.84 3.01
CA PRO A 179 -11.32 -9.48 1.88
C PRO A 179 -12.23 -9.64 0.65
N GLN A 180 -13.54 -9.78 0.83
CA GLN A 180 -14.52 -9.86 -0.26
C GLN A 180 -14.55 -8.57 -1.09
N ILE A 181 -14.52 -7.41 -0.43
CA ILE A 181 -14.50 -6.09 -1.09
C ILE A 181 -13.22 -5.93 -1.91
N ILE A 182 -12.08 -6.29 -1.32
CA ILE A 182 -10.77 -6.21 -1.99
C ILE A 182 -10.71 -7.17 -3.18
N ALA A 183 -11.19 -8.41 -3.01
CA ALA A 183 -11.25 -9.40 -4.09
C ALA A 183 -12.12 -8.93 -5.25
N ALA A 184 -13.31 -8.39 -4.98
CA ALA A 184 -14.18 -7.85 -6.00
C ALA A 184 -13.57 -6.64 -6.72
N ALA A 185 -12.92 -5.73 -6.00
CA ALA A 185 -12.20 -4.61 -6.61
C ALA A 185 -11.09 -5.10 -7.55
N CYS A 186 -10.29 -6.09 -7.12
CA CYS A 186 -9.24 -6.68 -7.95
C CYS A 186 -9.81 -7.36 -9.21
N TYR A 187 -10.90 -8.10 -9.06
CA TYR A 187 -11.57 -8.77 -10.18
C TYR A 187 -12.19 -7.78 -11.19
N VAL A 188 -12.93 -6.77 -10.71
CA VAL A 188 -13.55 -5.75 -11.57
C VAL A 188 -12.48 -4.94 -12.31
N LEU A 189 -11.36 -4.61 -11.65
CA LEU A 189 -10.23 -3.95 -12.29
C LEU A 189 -9.59 -4.84 -13.37
N ALA A 190 -9.40 -6.13 -13.07
CA ALA A 190 -8.86 -7.09 -14.03
C ALA A 190 -9.74 -7.21 -15.27
N GLN A 191 -11.05 -7.39 -15.11
CA GLN A 191 -11.98 -7.38 -16.24
C GLN A 191 -11.87 -6.09 -17.05
N ARG A 192 -11.83 -4.93 -16.38
CA ARG A 192 -11.73 -3.63 -17.07
C ARG A 192 -10.45 -3.48 -17.89
N VAL A 193 -9.34 -4.02 -17.39
CA VAL A 193 -8.04 -4.01 -18.07
C VAL A 193 -8.05 -4.96 -19.26
N ILE A 194 -8.51 -6.19 -19.08
CA ILE A 194 -8.53 -7.22 -20.14
C ILE A 194 -9.51 -6.86 -21.26
N ASP A 195 -10.69 -6.32 -20.92
CA ASP A 195 -11.68 -5.87 -21.91
C ASP A 195 -11.23 -4.61 -22.68
N GLY A 196 -10.19 -3.91 -22.19
CA GLY A 196 -9.60 -2.75 -22.84
C GLY A 196 -10.36 -1.43 -22.68
N PRO A 197 -9.80 -0.31 -23.19
CA PRO A 197 -10.25 1.05 -22.91
C PRO A 197 -11.67 1.39 -23.41
N ASN A 198 -12.15 0.68 -24.44
CA ASN A 198 -13.48 0.89 -25.02
C ASN A 198 -14.60 0.13 -24.28
N SER A 199 -14.25 -0.66 -23.26
CA SER A 199 -15.22 -1.38 -22.45
C SER A 199 -15.93 -0.46 -21.44
N ILE A 200 -17.01 -0.95 -20.86
CA ILE A 200 -17.80 -0.22 -19.86
C ILE A 200 -16.92 0.27 -18.70
N SER A 201 -17.23 1.47 -18.18
CA SER A 201 -16.47 2.10 -17.09
C SER A 201 -16.57 1.32 -15.79
N LEU A 202 -15.65 1.60 -14.84
CA LEU A 202 -15.70 1.01 -13.51
C LEU A 202 -17.02 1.34 -12.79
N ASP A 203 -17.52 2.58 -12.88
CA ASP A 203 -18.82 2.98 -12.32
C ASP A 203 -19.98 2.12 -12.85
N ALA A 204 -19.98 1.79 -14.14
CA ALA A 204 -21.02 0.96 -14.74
C ALA A 204 -20.93 -0.50 -14.25
N ARG A 205 -19.71 -1.03 -14.06
CA ARG A 205 -19.48 -2.40 -13.55
C ARG A 205 -19.91 -2.58 -12.10
N ILE A 206 -19.79 -1.53 -11.29
CA ILE A 206 -20.16 -1.54 -9.86
C ILE A 206 -21.52 -0.88 -9.59
N SER A 207 -22.31 -0.60 -10.63
CA SER A 207 -23.64 -0.01 -10.48
C SER A 207 -24.60 -0.98 -9.80
N SER A 208 -25.45 -0.48 -8.88
CA SER A 208 -26.50 -1.28 -8.24
C SER A 208 -27.53 -1.82 -9.23
N SER A 209 -27.79 -1.10 -10.32
CA SER A 209 -28.65 -1.53 -11.44
C SER A 209 -27.84 -2.13 -12.59
N ALA A 210 -28.35 -3.20 -13.22
CA ALA A 210 -27.67 -3.77 -14.39
C ALA A 210 -27.53 -2.71 -15.49
N PRO A 211 -26.38 -2.60 -16.17
CA PRO A 211 -26.20 -1.64 -17.25
C PRO A 211 -27.28 -1.84 -18.30
N ARG A 212 -28.06 -0.79 -18.60
CA ARG A 212 -29.04 -0.85 -19.69
C ARG A 212 -28.30 -1.11 -21.00
N ALA A 213 -28.60 -2.22 -21.67
CA ALA A 213 -28.10 -2.49 -23.02
C ALA A 213 -28.59 -1.38 -23.97
N SER A 214 -27.74 -0.40 -24.26
CA SER A 214 -28.07 0.66 -25.20
C SER A 214 -27.81 0.18 -26.64
N LEU A 215 -28.88 -0.14 -27.37
CA LEU A 215 -29.02 -0.21 -28.85
C LEU A 215 -28.08 -1.18 -29.62
N PRO A 216 -28.48 -1.64 -30.83
CA PRO A 216 -27.81 -2.75 -31.51
C PRO A 216 -26.45 -2.32 -32.06
N THR A 217 -25.39 -2.92 -31.55
CA THR A 217 -24.05 -2.84 -32.14
C THR A 217 -23.96 -3.73 -33.40
N PRO A 218 -23.15 -3.37 -34.41
CA PRO A 218 -22.94 -4.17 -35.62
C PRO A 218 -22.38 -5.57 -35.29
N PRO A 219 -22.45 -6.55 -36.21
CA PRO A 219 -22.02 -7.91 -35.95
C PRO A 219 -20.50 -7.94 -35.92
N THR A 220 -19.90 -7.80 -34.75
CA THR A 220 -18.48 -8.06 -34.52
C THR A 220 -18.37 -8.79 -33.20
N HIS A 221 -17.72 -9.96 -33.26
CA HIS A 221 -17.45 -10.94 -32.20
C HIS A 221 -17.97 -10.58 -30.79
N LYS A 222 -19.10 -11.22 -30.40
CA LYS A 222 -19.68 -11.28 -29.03
C LYS A 222 -19.57 -9.97 -28.21
N PRO A 223 -20.62 -9.13 -28.16
CA PRO A 223 -20.73 -8.19 -27.04
C PRO A 223 -20.77 -9.03 -25.73
N PRO A 224 -19.97 -8.69 -24.70
CA PRO A 224 -20.13 -9.33 -23.40
C PRO A 224 -21.56 -9.07 -22.94
N SER A 225 -22.29 -10.14 -22.56
CA SER A 225 -23.60 -9.95 -21.97
C SER A 225 -23.46 -9.06 -20.73
N PRO A 226 -24.39 -8.14 -20.46
CA PRO A 226 -24.33 -7.23 -19.31
C PRO A 226 -24.12 -7.98 -17.97
N ASP A 227 -24.51 -9.25 -17.91
CA ASP A 227 -24.36 -10.16 -16.76
C ASP A 227 -22.90 -10.49 -16.41
N VAL A 228 -21.96 -10.53 -17.37
CA VAL A 228 -20.56 -10.93 -17.10
C VAL A 228 -19.81 -9.88 -16.29
N SER A 229 -20.18 -8.61 -16.47
CA SER A 229 -19.49 -7.49 -15.84
C SER A 229 -19.75 -7.34 -14.33
N ARG A 230 -20.78 -8.03 -13.83
CA ARG A 230 -21.26 -7.93 -12.45
C ARG A 230 -21.08 -9.22 -11.65
N ILE A 231 -20.40 -10.22 -12.21
CA ILE A 231 -20.20 -11.54 -11.60
C ILE A 231 -19.73 -11.45 -10.15
N ALA A 232 -18.68 -10.66 -9.86
CA ALA A 232 -18.20 -10.51 -8.48
C ALA A 232 -19.23 -9.82 -7.56
N ILE A 233 -19.93 -8.80 -8.07
CA ILE A 233 -20.91 -8.04 -7.29
C ILE A 233 -22.09 -8.93 -6.89
N ASP A 234 -22.61 -9.69 -7.85
CA ASP A 234 -23.77 -10.55 -7.65
C ASP A 234 -23.38 -11.79 -6.83
N TYR A 235 -22.18 -12.37 -7.05
CA TYR A 235 -21.67 -13.49 -6.27
C TYR A 235 -21.55 -13.17 -4.76
N PHE A 236 -20.95 -12.02 -4.42
CA PHE A 236 -20.84 -11.60 -3.03
C PHE A 236 -22.11 -10.93 -2.47
N SER A 237 -23.15 -10.76 -3.30
CA SER A 237 -24.44 -10.18 -2.91
C SER A 237 -24.31 -8.79 -2.27
N PHE A 238 -23.50 -7.92 -2.87
CA PHE A 238 -23.21 -6.59 -2.32
C PHE A 238 -24.40 -5.63 -2.39
N GLY A 239 -24.63 -4.90 -1.30
CA GLY A 239 -25.54 -3.77 -1.23
C GLY A 239 -24.85 -2.44 -1.60
N GLU A 240 -25.57 -1.34 -1.45
CA GLU A 240 -25.06 -0.01 -1.80
C GLU A 240 -23.81 0.39 -1.00
N VAL A 241 -23.76 0.01 0.28
CA VAL A 241 -22.62 0.32 1.16
C VAL A 241 -21.36 -0.42 0.71
N GLU A 242 -21.48 -1.70 0.39
CA GLU A 242 -20.37 -2.50 -0.12
C GLU A 242 -19.92 -2.02 -1.50
N LEU A 243 -20.84 -1.59 -2.36
CA LEU A 243 -20.49 -1.01 -3.68
C LEU A 243 -19.66 0.28 -3.55
N VAL A 244 -20.00 1.15 -2.58
CA VAL A 244 -19.17 2.33 -2.27
C VAL A 244 -17.78 1.91 -1.80
N ALA A 245 -17.70 0.90 -0.94
CA ALA A 245 -16.42 0.37 -0.47
C ALA A 245 -15.58 -0.25 -1.60
N VAL A 246 -16.20 -0.95 -2.56
CA VAL A 246 -15.53 -1.45 -3.78
C VAL A 246 -15.02 -0.29 -4.62
N ALA A 247 -15.81 0.78 -4.80
CA ALA A 247 -15.38 1.97 -5.53
C ALA A 247 -14.16 2.63 -4.86
N GLU A 248 -14.17 2.79 -3.54
CA GLU A 248 -13.05 3.35 -2.79
C GLU A 248 -11.81 2.47 -2.88
N ALA A 249 -11.95 1.14 -2.77
CA ALA A 249 -10.85 0.20 -2.91
C ALA A 249 -10.21 0.24 -4.32
N LEU A 250 -11.03 0.29 -5.38
CA LEU A 250 -10.58 0.49 -6.77
C LEU A 250 -9.79 1.80 -6.92
N SER A 251 -10.33 2.91 -6.40
CA SER A 251 -9.67 4.20 -6.44
C SER A 251 -8.32 4.20 -5.72
N ILE A 252 -8.22 3.55 -4.56
CA ILE A 252 -6.97 3.41 -3.81
C ILE A 252 -5.94 2.56 -4.57
N LEU A 253 -6.35 1.45 -5.20
CA LEU A 253 -5.45 0.62 -6.02
C LEU A 253 -4.90 1.42 -7.21
N LEU A 254 -5.77 2.08 -7.98
CA LEU A 254 -5.37 2.88 -9.13
C LEU A 254 -4.44 4.03 -8.73
N GLU A 255 -4.71 4.66 -7.59
CA GLU A 255 -3.85 5.67 -7.01
C GLU A 255 -2.47 5.12 -6.64
N PHE A 256 -2.42 3.95 -6.00
CA PHE A 256 -1.16 3.26 -5.71
C PHE A 256 -0.35 2.97 -6.98
N TYR A 257 -0.99 2.46 -8.04
CA TYR A 257 -0.33 2.21 -9.33
C TYR A 257 0.19 3.49 -9.99
N ARG A 258 -0.56 4.60 -9.92
CA ARG A 258 -0.13 5.91 -10.43
C ARG A 258 1.03 6.51 -9.65
N ALA A 259 1.11 6.22 -8.36
CA ALA A 259 2.20 6.68 -7.50
C ALA A 259 3.50 5.92 -7.76
N GLN A 260 3.44 4.69 -8.32
CA GLN A 260 4.63 3.98 -8.79
C GLN A 260 5.22 4.67 -10.02
N ARG A 261 6.56 4.66 -10.15
CA ARG A 261 7.22 5.28 -11.30
C ARG A 261 6.93 4.46 -12.55
N VAL A 262 6.26 5.07 -13.53
CA VAL A 262 5.97 4.44 -14.83
C VAL A 262 7.27 4.04 -15.57
N GLU A 263 8.35 4.80 -15.36
CA GLU A 263 9.69 4.56 -15.96
C GLU A 263 10.28 3.19 -15.61
N ASP A 264 9.94 2.64 -14.44
CA ASP A 264 10.46 1.35 -13.98
C ASP A 264 9.60 0.16 -14.47
N HIS A 265 8.38 0.43 -14.96
CA HIS A 265 7.34 -0.59 -15.18
C HIS A 265 6.46 -0.29 -16.41
N GLU A 266 6.99 -0.47 -17.62
CA GLU A 266 6.25 -0.31 -18.89
C GLU A 266 4.96 -1.15 -18.94
N HIS A 267 4.97 -2.31 -18.28
CA HIS A 267 3.84 -3.21 -18.13
C HIS A 267 2.74 -2.71 -17.17
N LEU A 268 2.82 -1.52 -16.58
CA LEU A 268 1.74 -0.95 -15.76
C LEU A 268 0.95 0.14 -16.50
N SER A 269 1.38 0.53 -17.70
CA SER A 269 0.76 1.57 -18.53
C SER A 269 -0.75 1.37 -18.69
N TYR A 270 -1.19 0.14 -18.96
CA TYR A 270 -2.61 -0.19 -19.15
C TYR A 270 -3.48 0.02 -17.89
N VAL A 271 -2.92 -0.11 -16.68
CA VAL A 271 -3.67 0.11 -15.43
C VAL A 271 -3.79 1.59 -15.11
N VAL A 272 -2.71 2.34 -15.33
CA VAL A 272 -2.60 3.77 -15.00
C VAL A 272 -3.61 4.61 -15.78
N GLU A 273 -3.92 4.21 -17.02
CA GLU A 273 -4.91 4.84 -17.91
C GLU A 273 -6.37 4.60 -17.50
N VAL A 274 -6.65 3.61 -16.64
CA VAL A 274 -8.03 3.29 -16.23
C VAL A 274 -8.61 4.43 -15.38
N THR A 275 -9.71 5.03 -15.83
CA THR A 275 -10.40 6.09 -15.06
C THR A 275 -10.96 5.52 -13.76
N PRO A 276 -10.66 6.12 -12.58
CA PRO A 276 -11.17 5.65 -11.31
C PRO A 276 -12.69 5.84 -11.21
N PRO A 277 -13.40 5.01 -10.43
CA PRO A 277 -14.82 5.19 -10.19
C PRO A 277 -15.09 6.48 -9.40
N THR A 278 -16.33 6.93 -9.44
CA THR A 278 -16.79 8.09 -8.66
C THR A 278 -16.84 7.71 -7.19
N THR A 279 -16.02 8.37 -6.36
CA THR A 279 -15.98 8.17 -4.92
C THR A 279 -16.22 9.48 -4.17
N PRO A 280 -16.65 9.43 -2.89
CA PRO A 280 -16.64 10.61 -2.03
C PRO A 280 -15.25 11.28 -2.02
N PRO A 281 -15.19 12.61 -1.87
CA PRO A 281 -13.92 13.31 -1.81
C PRO A 281 -13.12 12.86 -0.59
N ARG A 282 -11.87 12.46 -0.82
CA ARG A 282 -10.90 12.07 0.21
C ARG A 282 -9.51 12.58 -0.13
N GLU A 283 -8.66 12.68 0.88
CA GLU A 283 -7.23 12.87 0.66
C GLU A 283 -6.63 11.67 -0.10
N ALA A 284 -5.71 11.95 -1.02
CA ALA A 284 -4.90 10.92 -1.65
C ALA A 284 -4.02 10.24 -0.58
N LEU A 285 -3.99 8.92 -0.54
CA LEU A 285 -3.11 8.14 0.33
C LEU A 285 -1.71 7.95 -0.27
N TYR A 286 -1.65 7.68 -1.58
CA TYR A 286 -0.45 7.32 -2.32
C TYR A 286 -0.08 8.41 -3.33
N VAL A 287 1.09 8.99 -3.14
CA VAL A 287 1.64 10.04 -4.00
C VAL A 287 3.03 9.64 -4.50
N PRO A 288 3.48 10.16 -5.65
CA PRO A 288 4.82 9.89 -6.16
C PRO A 288 5.93 10.24 -5.15
N LEU A 289 7.02 9.47 -5.15
CA LEU A 289 8.14 9.65 -4.22
C LEU A 289 8.71 11.08 -4.20
N SER A 290 8.70 11.78 -5.34
CA SER A 290 9.13 13.18 -5.45
C SER A 290 8.34 14.13 -4.54
N GLN A 291 7.07 13.82 -4.30
CA GLN A 291 6.19 14.61 -3.41
C GLN A 291 6.40 14.25 -1.93
N ILE A 292 6.79 13.00 -1.63
CA ILE A 292 7.11 12.55 -0.27
C ILE A 292 8.46 13.14 0.21
N ALA A 293 9.43 13.24 -0.71
CA ALA A 293 10.78 13.74 -0.41
C ALA A 293 10.89 15.27 -0.43
N ALA A 294 9.86 15.98 -0.90
CA ALA A 294 9.86 17.44 -0.94
C ALA A 294 9.72 18.02 0.49
N PRO A 295 10.51 19.04 0.87
CA PRO A 295 10.25 19.77 2.11
C PRO A 295 8.85 20.42 2.03
N PRO A 296 8.14 20.56 3.17
CA PRO A 296 6.80 21.11 3.18
C PRO A 296 6.80 22.50 2.53
N VAL A 297 6.03 22.67 1.47
CA VAL A 297 5.83 23.97 0.81
C VAL A 297 5.08 24.85 1.82
N PRO A 298 5.64 26.00 2.23
CA PRO A 298 4.91 26.92 3.10
C PRO A 298 3.63 27.37 2.39
N PRO A 299 2.53 27.60 3.13
CA PRO A 299 1.27 28.01 2.52
C PRO A 299 1.48 29.30 1.71
N PRO A 300 0.74 29.47 0.60
CA PRO A 300 0.84 30.70 -0.18
C PRO A 300 0.46 31.88 0.72
N ASN A 301 1.37 32.84 0.86
CA ASN A 301 1.09 34.10 1.54
C ASN A 301 -0.03 34.82 0.77
N ASP A 302 -1.24 34.78 1.29
CA ASP A 302 -2.29 35.74 0.98
C ASP A 302 -1.88 37.10 1.55
N THR A 303 -1.15 37.89 0.75
CA THR A 303 -1.03 39.33 0.97
C THR A 303 -1.38 40.08 -0.30
N VAL A 304 -2.64 40.52 -0.33
CA VAL A 304 -3.19 41.55 -1.20
C VAL A 304 -2.58 42.91 -0.84
N SER A 305 -2.10 43.60 -1.87
CA SER A 305 -1.98 45.07 -2.04
C SER A 305 -1.06 45.87 -1.12
N GLY A 306 -0.15 46.63 -1.75
CA GLY A 306 0.55 47.73 -1.08
C GLY A 306 1.73 48.30 -1.86
N ARG A 307 1.43 49.11 -2.89
CA ARG A 307 2.42 49.93 -3.62
C ARG A 307 3.32 50.71 -2.66
N THR A 308 4.64 50.77 -2.94
CA THR A 308 5.45 51.96 -2.62
C THR A 308 6.51 52.18 -3.72
N PRO A 309 6.64 53.39 -4.29
CA PRO A 309 7.64 53.70 -5.32
C PRO A 309 8.99 54.14 -4.72
N ALA A 310 10.01 54.13 -5.57
CA ALA A 310 11.43 54.35 -5.28
C ALA A 310 11.79 55.64 -4.51
N SER A 311 12.85 55.56 -3.70
CA SER A 311 13.68 56.72 -3.34
C SER A 311 15.17 56.41 -3.44
N SER A 312 15.84 57.26 -4.19
CA SER A 312 17.26 57.31 -4.53
C SER A 312 18.07 58.17 -3.54
N TYR A 313 19.41 58.07 -3.67
CA TYR A 313 20.47 58.83 -2.95
C TYR A 313 20.75 58.39 -1.50
N GLY A 314 21.98 58.24 -1.00
CA GLY A 314 23.33 58.56 -1.48
C GLY A 314 24.25 58.83 -0.27
N GLY A 315 25.55 58.49 -0.36
CA GLY A 315 26.62 58.97 0.54
C GLY A 315 27.07 57.98 1.62
N ARG A 316 28.21 57.27 1.42
CA ARG A 316 29.58 57.63 1.83
C ARG A 316 29.85 57.54 3.35
N THR A 317 30.55 56.48 3.75
CA THR A 317 31.27 56.36 5.02
C THR A 317 32.74 56.77 4.82
N PRO A 318 33.36 57.61 5.66
CA PRO A 318 34.81 57.76 5.72
C PRO A 318 35.43 56.88 6.82
N ALA A 319 36.70 56.52 6.60
CA ALA A 319 37.51 55.58 7.38
C ALA A 319 38.39 56.25 8.45
N ASN A 320 38.91 55.40 9.36
CA ASN A 320 39.99 55.59 10.35
C ASN A 320 39.67 56.56 11.50
N ILE A 321 40.12 56.39 12.75
CA ILE A 321 41.49 56.13 13.25
C ILE A 321 41.43 55.45 14.65
N GLN A 322 42.51 54.74 14.97
CA GLN A 322 42.85 53.94 16.15
C GLN A 322 43.62 54.74 17.23
N GLU A 323 43.70 54.21 18.47
CA GLU A 323 44.69 54.42 19.58
C GLU A 323 44.06 54.75 20.96
N PRO A 324 44.78 54.61 22.11
CA PRO A 324 45.26 53.35 22.70
C PRO A 324 45.11 53.27 24.27
N GLY A 325 45.33 52.07 24.85
CA GLY A 325 46.18 51.90 26.04
C GLY A 325 45.62 51.98 27.49
N GLN A 326 46.12 51.02 28.31
CA GLN A 326 46.31 50.97 29.79
C GLN A 326 45.08 50.62 30.66
N VAL A 327 45.00 49.46 31.35
CA VAL A 327 45.80 48.81 32.44
C VAL A 327 45.49 49.34 33.86
N ALA A 328 45.30 48.38 34.78
CA ALA A 328 45.11 48.42 36.25
C ALA A 328 43.65 48.61 36.70
N GLU A 329 43.08 47.85 37.64
CA GLU A 329 43.56 46.88 38.64
C GLU A 329 42.69 45.61 38.64
#